data_AF-A0A382WUX3-F1
#
_entry.id   AF-A0A382WUX3-F1
#
_cell.length_a   1.000
_cell.length_b   1.000
_cell.length_c   1.000
_cell.angle_alpha   90.00
_cell.angle_beta   90.00
_cell.angle_gamma   90.00
#
_symmetry.space_group_name_H-M   'P 1'
#
loop_
_entity.id
_entity.type
_entity.pdbx_description
1 polymer ?
#
loop_
_entity_poly.entity_id
_entity_poly.type
_entity_poly.pdbx_seq_one_letter_code
_entity_poly.pdbx_strand_id
1 'polypeptide(L)'
;VETNEANNAQTIILTVGGASNLQFVSFTHDEGTFFAGDPIQISLTYQNAGTAPIPAAQVNTFQVALSFDNSNLGVDDFILRRINASGNNQGSNLHPGETVTLDWVQRLPDSYQGTFYVLAENNGNVRSSNSPT
;
A
#
# COMPACT_ATOMS: atom_id res chain seq x y z
N VAL A 1 56.85 -8.32 38.57
CA VAL A 1 56.05 -8.97 37.51
C VAL A 1 54.64 -8.49 37.71
N GLU A 2 54.17 -7.63 36.83
CA GLU A 2 52.81 -7.06 36.89
C GLU A 2 51.82 -8.12 36.37
N THR A 3 50.75 -8.36 37.13
CA THR A 3 49.79 -9.42 36.89
C THR A 3 48.80 -8.98 35.81
N ASN A 4 48.77 -9.73 34.72
CA ASN A 4 47.84 -9.67 33.59
C ASN A 4 46.46 -9.06 33.93
N GLU A 5 46.22 -7.82 33.47
CA GLU A 5 44.89 -7.23 33.41
C GLU A 5 44.21 -7.71 32.13
N ALA A 6 43.62 -8.91 32.18
CA ALA A 6 42.76 -9.36 31.10
C ALA A 6 41.53 -8.45 31.05
N ASN A 7 41.53 -7.53 30.09
CA ASN A 7 40.40 -6.68 29.76
C ASN A 7 39.16 -7.55 29.50
N ASN A 8 38.20 -7.52 30.43
CA ASN A 8 36.94 -8.25 30.32
C ASN A 8 35.99 -7.59 29.30
N ALA A 9 36.45 -7.44 28.06
CA ALA A 9 35.70 -6.85 26.97
C ALA A 9 34.66 -7.86 26.48
N GLN A 10 33.45 -7.76 27.02
CA GLN A 10 32.29 -8.50 26.56
C GLN A 10 31.60 -7.71 25.45
N THR A 11 31.70 -8.19 24.21
CA THR A 11 30.87 -7.68 23.11
C THR A 11 29.50 -8.35 23.17
N ILE A 12 28.47 -7.56 23.43
CA ILE A 12 27.07 -8.00 23.33
C ILE A 12 26.52 -7.48 22.01
N ILE A 13 26.10 -8.38 21.13
CA ILE A 13 25.35 -8.02 19.92
C ILE A 13 23.89 -7.84 20.34
N LEU A 14 23.44 -6.58 20.46
CA LEU A 14 22.02 -6.27 20.54
C LEU A 14 21.43 -6.32 19.13
N THR A 15 20.57 -7.30 18.87
CA THR A 15 19.73 -7.25 17.67
C THR A 15 18.48 -6.45 18.03
N VAL A 16 18.41 -5.20 17.58
CA VAL A 16 17.17 -4.42 17.66
C VAL A 16 16.29 -4.88 16.51
N GLY A 17 15.29 -5.69 16.82
CA GLY A 17 14.28 -6.09 15.84
C GLY A 17 13.39 -4.90 15.48
N GLY A 18 13.31 -4.56 14.20
CA GLY A 18 12.30 -3.65 13.67
C GLY A 18 11.15 -4.42 13.01
N ALA A 19 9.99 -3.77 12.87
CA ALA A 19 8.85 -4.31 12.12
C ALA A 19 8.58 -3.43 10.90
N SER A 20 8.34 -4.05 9.75
CA SER A 20 7.81 -3.36 8.59
C SER A 20 6.33 -3.03 8.79
N ASN A 21 5.87 -1.88 8.29
CA ASN A 21 4.46 -1.50 8.39
C ASN A 21 4.04 -0.73 7.14
N LEU A 22 3.40 -1.43 6.20
CA LEU A 22 2.89 -0.83 4.97
C LEU A 22 1.58 -0.10 5.28
N GLN A 23 1.50 1.17 4.91
CA GLN A 23 0.34 2.01 5.20
C GLN A 23 -0.07 2.87 4.02
N PHE A 24 -1.37 3.13 3.90
CA PHE A 24 -1.91 4.16 3.03
C PHE A 24 -1.46 5.55 3.48
N VAL A 25 -1.06 6.38 2.52
CA VAL A 25 -0.84 7.82 2.70
C VAL A 25 -1.94 8.62 2.03
N SER A 26 -2.21 8.34 0.75
CA SER A 26 -3.27 9.01 -0.01
C SER A 26 -3.87 8.08 -1.05
N PHE A 27 -5.15 8.28 -1.35
CA PHE A 27 -5.84 7.62 -2.45
C PHE A 27 -6.83 8.62 -3.06
N THR A 28 -6.67 8.92 -4.34
CA THR A 28 -7.51 9.88 -5.07
C THR A 28 -7.89 9.31 -6.43
N HIS A 29 -9.05 9.74 -6.94
CA HIS A 29 -9.52 9.38 -8.27
C HIS A 29 -10.42 10.47 -8.84
N ASP A 30 -10.70 10.41 -10.14
CA ASP A 30 -11.70 11.28 -10.75
C ASP A 30 -13.11 10.94 -10.24
N GLU A 31 -13.90 11.97 -9.96
CA GLU A 31 -15.27 11.85 -9.46
C GLU A 31 -16.27 12.36 -10.50
N GLY A 32 -17.43 11.71 -10.60
CA GLY A 32 -18.47 12.12 -11.53
C GLY A 32 -19.30 10.96 -12.07
N THR A 33 -19.99 11.25 -13.17
CA THR A 33 -20.71 10.25 -13.96
C THR A 33 -19.86 9.85 -15.15
N PHE A 34 -19.67 8.55 -15.32
CA PHE A 34 -18.84 7.98 -16.37
C PHE A 34 -19.62 6.90 -17.12
N PHE A 35 -19.24 6.67 -18.37
CA PHE A 35 -19.74 5.59 -19.19
C PHE A 35 -18.78 4.39 -19.17
N ALA A 36 -19.30 3.25 -19.63
CA ALA A 36 -18.52 2.06 -19.93
C ALA A 36 -17.28 2.40 -20.77
N GLY A 37 -16.10 1.94 -20.35
CA GLY A 37 -14.85 2.15 -21.05
C GLY A 37 -14.19 3.52 -20.85
N ASP A 38 -14.85 4.45 -20.16
CA ASP A 38 -14.29 5.77 -19.89
C ASP A 38 -12.99 5.66 -19.06
N PRO A 39 -11.99 6.49 -19.39
CA PRO A 39 -10.79 6.59 -18.59
C PRO A 39 -11.05 7.46 -17.34
N ILE A 40 -10.58 6.98 -16.19
CA ILE A 40 -10.48 7.77 -14.95
C ILE A 40 -9.03 7.79 -14.48
N GLN A 41 -8.57 8.94 -13.98
CA GLN A 41 -7.26 9.05 -13.33
C GLN A 41 -7.36 8.55 -11.88
N ILE A 42 -6.38 7.75 -11.46
CA ILE A 42 -6.25 7.27 -10.07
C ILE A 42 -4.82 7.51 -9.59
N SER A 43 -4.68 7.93 -8.33
CA SER A 43 -3.41 8.04 -7.62
C SER A 43 -3.47 7.28 -6.29
N LEU A 44 -2.46 6.47 -6.03
CA LEU A 44 -2.26 5.76 -4.77
C LEU A 44 -0.87 6.05 -4.23
N THR A 45 -0.80 6.58 -3.02
CA THR A 45 0.46 6.71 -2.26
C THR A 45 0.42 5.82 -1.03
N TYR A 46 1.49 5.06 -0.84
CA TYR A 46 1.71 4.25 0.36
C TYR A 46 3.12 4.47 0.90
N GLN A 47 3.32 4.13 2.17
CA GLN A 47 4.61 4.27 2.85
C GLN A 47 4.94 3.05 3.70
N ASN A 48 6.22 2.89 4.01
CA ASN A 48 6.64 2.06 5.13
C ASN A 48 6.70 2.91 6.41
N ALA A 49 5.65 2.87 7.21
CA ALA A 49 5.59 3.53 8.53
C ALA A 49 6.26 2.71 9.64
N GLY A 50 6.95 1.62 9.28
CA GLY A 50 7.62 0.72 10.21
C GLY A 50 9.00 1.20 10.59
N THR A 51 9.71 0.38 11.36
CA THR A 51 11.11 0.60 11.74
C THR A 51 12.08 -0.36 11.04
N ALA A 52 11.57 -1.31 10.25
CA ALA A 52 12.35 -2.19 9.38
C ALA A 52 11.91 -2.05 7.91
N PRO A 53 12.81 -2.29 6.94
CA PRO A 53 12.47 -2.25 5.52
C PRO A 53 11.40 -3.29 5.13
N ILE A 54 10.55 -2.96 4.16
CA ILE A 54 9.72 -3.95 3.45
C ILE A 54 10.58 -4.54 2.33
N PRO A 55 10.90 -5.85 2.35
CA PRO A 55 11.71 -6.47 1.32
C PRO A 55 11.03 -6.46 -0.05
N ALA A 56 11.82 -6.33 -1.12
CA ALA A 56 11.32 -6.46 -2.50
C ALA A 56 10.68 -7.84 -2.79
N ALA A 57 11.11 -8.87 -2.06
CA ALA A 57 10.57 -10.23 -2.18
C ALA A 57 9.33 -10.47 -1.30
N GLN A 58 9.00 -9.58 -0.36
CA GLN A 58 7.81 -9.72 0.47
C GLN A 58 6.59 -9.27 -0.34
N VAL A 59 5.77 -10.23 -0.74
CA VAL A 59 4.53 -9.97 -1.46
C VAL A 59 3.58 -9.15 -0.60
N ASN A 60 3.37 -7.89 -1.02
CA ASN A 60 2.32 -7.04 -0.49
C ASN A 60 1.42 -6.59 -1.64
N THR A 61 0.11 -6.57 -1.42
CA THR A 61 -0.85 -6.23 -2.48
C THR A 61 -1.79 -5.13 -2.00
N PHE A 62 -2.01 -4.14 -2.87
CA PHE A 62 -3.19 -3.29 -2.80
C PHE A 62 -4.18 -3.73 -3.87
N GLN A 63 -5.47 -3.66 -3.56
CA GLN A 63 -6.54 -3.87 -4.53
C GLN A 63 -7.31 -2.58 -4.67
N VAL A 64 -7.58 -2.18 -5.92
CA VAL A 64 -8.48 -1.07 -6.23
C VAL A 64 -9.70 -1.64 -6.92
N ALA A 65 -10.89 -1.25 -6.47
CA ALA A 65 -12.15 -1.84 -6.92
C ALA A 65 -13.28 -0.82 -7.02
N LEU A 66 -14.30 -1.17 -7.80
CA LEU A 66 -15.63 -0.57 -7.73
C LEU A 66 -16.48 -1.41 -6.79
N SER A 67 -17.09 -0.76 -5.81
CA SER A 67 -18.01 -1.40 -4.86
C SER A 67 -19.36 -0.68 -4.82
N PHE A 68 -20.43 -1.44 -4.59
CA PHE A 68 -21.76 -0.88 -4.36
C PHE A 68 -21.92 -0.32 -2.94
N ASP A 69 -20.98 -0.63 -2.04
CA ASP A 69 -20.94 -0.09 -0.69
C ASP A 69 -19.57 0.53 -0.36
N ASN A 70 -19.49 1.15 0.82
CA ASN A 70 -18.24 1.76 1.31
C ASN A 70 -17.66 0.92 2.45
N SER A 71 -17.52 -0.39 2.22
CA SER A 71 -17.06 -1.36 3.22
C SER A 71 -15.90 -2.21 2.70
N ASN A 72 -15.68 -3.39 3.31
CA ASN A 72 -14.65 -4.34 2.89
C ASN A 72 -14.91 -4.87 1.49
N LEU A 73 -13.84 -5.16 0.74
CA LEU A 73 -14.04 -5.75 -0.58
C LEU A 73 -14.69 -7.12 -0.47
N GLY A 74 -15.80 -7.26 -1.17
CA GLY A 74 -16.63 -8.45 -1.23
C GLY A 74 -16.51 -9.21 -2.55
N VAL A 75 -17.30 -10.28 -2.66
CA VAL A 75 -17.41 -11.10 -3.89
C VAL A 75 -18.13 -10.38 -5.02
N ASP A 76 -18.95 -9.38 -4.68
CA ASP A 76 -19.75 -8.58 -5.61
C ASP A 76 -19.05 -7.29 -6.01
N ASP A 77 -17.75 -7.13 -5.72
CA ASP A 77 -16.97 -5.97 -6.11
C ASP A 77 -16.13 -6.23 -7.36
N PHE A 78 -16.03 -5.22 -8.22
CA PHE A 78 -15.23 -5.32 -9.43
C PHE A 78 -13.81 -4.84 -9.20
N ILE A 79 -12.84 -5.75 -9.25
CA ILE A 79 -11.42 -5.39 -9.12
C ILE A 79 -10.94 -4.67 -10.38
N LEU A 80 -10.68 -3.37 -10.26
CA LEU A 80 -10.09 -2.54 -11.31
C LEU A 80 -8.62 -2.85 -11.50
N ARG A 81 -7.88 -3.02 -10.39
CA ARG A 81 -6.44 -3.27 -10.43
C ARG A 81 -5.95 -3.98 -9.17
N ARG A 82 -4.98 -4.88 -9.35
CA ARG A 82 -4.11 -5.38 -8.28
C ARG A 82 -2.73 -4.76 -8.43
N ILE A 83 -2.23 -4.18 -7.35
CA ILE A 83 -0.96 -3.46 -7.31
C ILE A 83 -0.02 -4.26 -6.42
N ASN A 84 1.15 -4.58 -6.97
CA ASN A 84 2.24 -5.15 -6.19
C ASN A 84 2.95 -4.01 -5.44
N ALA A 85 2.82 -3.97 -4.12
CA ALA A 85 3.51 -3.02 -3.24
C ALA A 85 4.66 -3.68 -2.47
N SER A 86 5.32 -4.66 -3.09
CA SER A 86 6.54 -5.27 -2.55
C SER A 86 7.71 -4.33 -2.75
N GLY A 87 8.44 -4.05 -1.67
CA GLY A 87 9.54 -3.09 -1.70
C GLY A 87 9.12 -1.72 -2.24
N ASN A 88 10.03 -1.03 -2.91
CA ASN A 88 9.83 0.32 -3.43
C ASN A 88 9.22 0.35 -4.86
N ASN A 89 8.66 -0.78 -5.31
CA ASN A 89 8.15 -0.97 -6.68
C ASN A 89 9.19 -0.77 -7.82
N GLN A 90 10.49 -0.76 -7.48
CA GLN A 90 11.61 -0.69 -8.43
C GLN A 90 12.61 -1.84 -8.23
N GLY A 91 12.17 -2.92 -7.57
CA GLY A 91 13.00 -4.10 -7.29
C GLY A 91 13.95 -3.96 -6.09
N SER A 92 13.82 -2.89 -5.30
CA SER A 92 14.57 -2.70 -4.05
C SER A 92 13.63 -2.64 -2.85
N ASN A 93 14.19 -2.69 -1.64
CA ASN A 93 13.39 -2.58 -0.42
C ASN A 93 12.76 -1.19 -0.29
N LEU A 94 11.62 -1.11 0.39
CA LEU A 94 11.04 0.17 0.84
C LEU A 94 11.48 0.40 2.28
N HIS A 95 12.36 1.37 2.49
CA HIS A 95 12.92 1.69 3.80
C HIS A 95 11.91 2.45 4.67
N PRO A 96 12.07 2.41 6.00
CA PRO A 96 11.28 3.21 6.93
C PRO A 96 11.18 4.69 6.51
N GLY A 97 9.95 5.21 6.46
CA GLY A 97 9.64 6.58 6.07
C GLY A 97 9.61 6.83 4.56
N GLU A 98 10.01 5.88 3.72
CA GLU A 98 9.90 6.03 2.28
C GLU A 98 8.46 5.87 1.80
N THR A 99 8.11 6.65 0.78
CA THR A 99 6.83 6.65 0.10
C THR A 99 6.99 6.17 -1.34
N VAL A 100 5.94 5.52 -1.84
CA VAL A 100 5.76 5.23 -3.27
C VAL A 100 4.42 5.81 -3.69
N THR A 101 4.43 6.54 -4.79
CA THR A 101 3.23 7.05 -5.45
C THR A 101 3.09 6.38 -6.80
N LEU A 102 1.87 5.92 -7.10
CA LEU A 102 1.49 5.31 -8.36
C LEU A 102 0.35 6.09 -8.96
N ASP A 103 0.56 6.64 -10.15
CA ASP A 103 -0.44 7.34 -10.94
C ASP A 103 -0.74 6.54 -12.20
N TRP A 104 -2.03 6.33 -12.49
CA TRP A 104 -2.41 5.66 -13.72
C TRP A 104 -3.80 6.07 -14.20
N VAL A 105 -4.00 5.89 -15.50
CA VAL A 105 -5.33 5.94 -16.12
C VAL A 105 -5.95 4.55 -16.06
N GLN A 106 -7.09 4.43 -15.42
CA GLN A 106 -7.90 3.22 -15.34
C GLN A 106 -9.06 3.31 -16.31
N ARG A 107 -9.27 2.28 -17.13
CA ARG A 107 -10.52 2.15 -17.90
C ARG A 107 -11.58 1.48 -17.06
N LEU A 108 -12.79 2.04 -17.07
CA LEU A 108 -13.94 1.45 -16.40
C LEU A 108 -14.47 0.24 -17.17
N PRO A 109 -14.98 -0.78 -16.46
CA PRO A 109 -15.51 -1.99 -17.09
C PRO A 109 -16.79 -1.73 -17.89
N ASP A 110 -16.95 -2.44 -19.01
CA ASP A 110 -18.07 -2.20 -19.94
C ASP A 110 -19.43 -2.72 -19.43
N SER A 111 -19.41 -3.67 -18.50
CA SER A 111 -20.60 -4.40 -18.03
C SER A 111 -20.99 -4.07 -16.58
N TYR A 112 -20.44 -2.99 -16.00
CA TYR A 112 -20.65 -2.62 -14.60
C TYR A 112 -21.42 -1.29 -14.52
N GLN A 113 -22.67 -1.33 -14.06
CA GLN A 113 -23.58 -0.19 -14.10
C GLN A 113 -24.18 0.10 -12.72
N GLY A 114 -24.34 1.39 -12.41
CA GLY A 114 -24.89 1.85 -11.14
C GLY A 114 -24.05 2.97 -10.53
N THR A 115 -24.34 3.27 -9.27
CA THR A 115 -23.52 4.16 -8.44
C THR A 115 -22.54 3.30 -7.66
N PHE A 116 -21.27 3.67 -7.68
CA PHE A 116 -20.19 2.93 -7.05
C PHE A 116 -19.32 3.83 -6.20
N TYR A 117 -18.72 3.23 -5.19
CA TYR A 117 -17.54 3.75 -4.52
C TYR A 117 -16.29 3.20 -5.22
N VAL A 118 -15.26 4.02 -5.37
CA VAL A 118 -13.92 3.52 -5.71
C VAL A 118 -13.18 3.30 -4.40
N LEU A 119 -12.81 2.05 -4.15
CA LEU A 119 -12.17 1.63 -2.92
C LEU A 119 -10.75 1.14 -3.20
N ALA A 120 -9.83 1.45 -2.30
CA ALA A 120 -8.52 0.83 -2.22
C ALA A 120 -8.41 0.03 -0.92
N GLU A 121 -7.97 -1.23 -1.00
CA GLU A 121 -7.79 -2.11 0.15
C GLU A 121 -6.34 -2.60 0.27
N ASN A 122 -5.86 -2.67 1.51
CA ASN A 122 -4.68 -3.42 1.91
C ASN A 122 -4.98 -4.31 3.12
N ASN A 123 -4.96 -5.63 2.96
CA ASN A 123 -5.14 -6.61 4.04
C ASN A 123 -6.37 -6.28 4.94
N GLY A 124 -7.52 -5.97 4.33
CA GLY A 124 -8.75 -5.59 5.05
C GLY A 124 -8.81 -4.13 5.54
N ASN A 125 -7.74 -3.34 5.39
CA ASN A 125 -7.79 -1.90 5.60
C ASN A 125 -8.30 -1.23 4.32
N VAL A 126 -9.49 -0.63 4.39
CA VAL A 126 -10.13 0.04 3.23
C VAL A 126 -9.96 1.54 3.32
N ARG A 127 -9.70 2.16 2.17
CA ARG A 127 -9.78 3.59 1.93
C ARG A 127 -10.74 3.85 0.77
N SER A 128 -11.80 4.60 1.03
CA SER A 128 -12.52 5.38 0.03
C SER A 128 -11.97 6.81 0.01
N SER A 129 -12.04 7.49 -1.13
CA SER A 129 -12.10 8.95 -1.05
C SER A 129 -13.53 9.33 -0.69
N ASN A 130 -13.70 9.90 0.50
CA ASN A 130 -14.88 10.72 0.75
C ASN A 130 -14.57 12.08 0.09
N SER A 131 -15.24 12.42 -0.99
CA SER A 131 -15.39 13.85 -1.30
C SER A 131 -16.32 14.44 -0.24
N PRO A 132 -15.89 15.42 0.56
CA PRO A 132 -16.83 16.23 1.29
C PRO A 132 -17.62 17.04 0.26
N THR A 133 -18.91 16.76 0.12
CA THR A 133 -19.86 17.70 -0.48
C THR A 133 -19.87 19.02 0.27
#